data_AF-A0A7C3HJU6-F1
#
_entry.id   AF-A0A7C3HJU6-F1
#
_cell.length_a   1.000
_cell.length_b   1.000
_cell.length_c   1.000
_cell.angle_alpha   90.00
_cell.angle_beta   90.00
_cell.angle_gamma   90.00
#
_symmetry.space_group_name_H-M   'P 1'
#
loop_
_entity.id
_entity.type
_entity.pdbx_description
1 polymer ?
#
loop_
_entity_poly.entity_id
_entity_poly.type
_entity_poly.pdbx_seq_one_letter_code
_entity_poly.pdbx_strand_id
1 'polypeptide(L)' 'MQLQKGDSLYLCSDGFADQYGETTGKKIMVRKLKEVLLQNAGLSHEEQKLMLAETFDEWKGTGKQIDDVTILGITV' A
#
# COMPACT_ATOMS: atom_id res chain seq x y z
N MET A 1 5.72 6.19 -22.09
CA MET A 1 5.50 4.78 -21.71
C MET A 1 4.14 4.38 -22.23
N GLN A 2 4.05 3.33 -23.04
CA GLN A 2 2.78 2.83 -23.55
C GLN A 2 2.33 1.67 -22.65
N LEU A 3 1.11 1.74 -22.11
CA LEU A 3 0.54 0.68 -21.28
C LEU A 3 -0.01 -0.44 -22.15
N GLN A 4 0.12 -1.68 -21.66
CA GLN A 4 -0.39 -2.90 -22.29
C GLN A 4 -1.54 -3.49 -21.47
N LYS A 5 -2.37 -4.31 -22.13
CA LYS A 5 -3.45 -5.04 -21.46
C LYS A 5 -2.87 -5.93 -20.38
N GLY A 6 -3.43 -5.84 -19.17
CA GLY A 6 -2.96 -6.55 -17.99
C GLY A 6 -1.96 -5.77 -17.14
N ASP A 7 -1.50 -4.59 -17.58
CA ASP A 7 -0.70 -3.70 -16.74
C ASP A 7 -1.56 -3.08 -15.63
N SER A 8 -1.00 -2.99 -14.42
CA SER A 8 -1.62 -2.29 -13.29
C SER A 8 -0.82 -1.04 -12.94
N LEU A 9 -1.51 0.08 -12.79
CA LEU A 9 -0.98 1.37 -12.39
C LEU A 9 -1.51 1.74 -11.00
N TYR A 10 -0.63 2.21 -10.12
CA TYR A 10 -1.01 2.70 -8.80
C TYR A 10 -0.55 4.15 -8.61
N LEU A 11 -1.47 4.97 -8.12
CA LEU A 11 -1.22 6.32 -7.64
C LEU A 11 -1.40 6.32 -6.12
N CYS A 12 -0.46 6.90 -5.39
CA CYS A 12 -0.49 6.90 -3.93
C CYS A 12 -0.06 8.24 -3.35
N SER A 13 -0.67 8.64 -2.23
CA SER A 13 -0.12 9.67 -1.34
C SER A 13 1.04 9.11 -0.51
N ASP A 14 1.80 9.99 0.12
CA ASP A 14 2.89 9.66 1.04
C ASP A 14 2.44 9.12 2.40
N GLY A 15 1.20 9.41 2.83
CA GLY A 15 0.68 8.97 4.12
C GLY A 15 0.85 7.48 4.42
N PHE A 16 0.74 6.58 3.42
CA PHE A 16 1.05 5.16 3.63
C PHE A 16 2.50 5.00 4.07
N ALA A 17 3.44 5.51 3.28
CA ALA A 17 4.88 5.35 3.49
C ALA A 17 5.37 6.01 4.79
N ASP A 18 4.71 7.08 5.21
CA ASP A 18 5.09 7.87 6.37
C ASP A 18 4.60 7.30 7.69
N GLN A 19 3.67 6.33 7.69
CA GLN A 19 3.17 5.69 8.90
C GLN A 19 4.26 5.04 9.74
N TYR A 20 4.32 5.42 11.02
CA TYR A 20 5.17 4.80 12.03
C TYR A 20 4.58 3.48 12.52
N GLY A 21 5.44 2.49 12.71
CA GLY A 21 5.05 1.20 13.28
C GLY A 21 5.18 1.18 14.78
N GLU A 22 4.18 0.62 15.48
CA GLU A 22 4.11 0.60 16.94
C GLU A 22 5.33 -0.12 17.57
N THR A 23 5.68 -1.30 17.03
CA THR A 23 6.73 -2.15 17.60
C THR A 23 8.13 -1.67 17.24
N THR A 24 8.30 -1.09 16.06
CA THR A 24 9.63 -0.71 15.54
C THR A 24 9.97 0.75 15.78
N GLY A 25 8.97 1.63 15.96
CA GLY A 25 9.14 3.07 15.99
C GLY A 25 9.64 3.66 14.66
N LYS A 26 9.56 2.90 13.55
CA LYS A 26 10.07 3.31 12.23
C LYS A 26 8.93 3.50 11.23
N LYS A 27 9.18 4.35 10.22
CA LYS A 27 8.28 4.50 9.07
C LYS A 27 8.22 3.20 8.24
N ILE A 28 7.05 2.88 7.68
CA ILE A 28 6.86 1.69 6.83
C ILE A 28 7.61 1.80 5.49
N MET A 29 7.79 3.03 5.01
CA MET A 29 8.46 3.40 3.76
C MET A 29 7.76 2.89 2.49
N VAL A 30 8.00 3.59 1.37
CA VAL A 30 7.47 3.22 0.04
C VAL A 30 7.88 1.81 -0.40
N ARG A 31 9.01 1.29 0.11
CA ARG A 31 9.50 -0.05 -0.24
C ARG A 31 8.49 -1.14 0.12
N LYS A 32 7.90 -1.08 1.32
CA LYS A 32 6.94 -2.08 1.79
C LYS A 32 5.64 -2.04 0.97
N LEU A 33 5.16 -0.84 0.62
CA LEU A 33 4.01 -0.66 -0.28
C LEU A 33 4.22 -1.38 -1.61
N LYS A 34 5.39 -1.19 -2.24
CA LYS A 34 5.74 -1.86 -3.50
C LYS A 34 5.81 -3.38 -3.35
N GLU A 35 6.39 -3.87 -2.25
CA GLU A 35 6.47 -5.31 -1.97
C GLU A 35 5.07 -5.93 -1.85
N VAL A 36 4.14 -5.31 -1.13
CA VAL A 36 2.76 -5.78 -0.98
C VAL A 36 2.05 -5.80 -2.34
N LEU A 37 2.16 -4.73 -3.13
CA LEU A 37 1.56 -4.66 -4.46
C LEU A 37 2.10 -5.76 -5.40
N LEU A 38 3.42 -5.96 -5.42
CA LEU A 38 4.04 -6.97 -6.28
C LEU A 38 3.70 -8.41 -5.86
N GLN A 39 3.65 -8.69 -4.56
CA GLN A 39 3.30 -10.01 -4.03
C GLN A 39 1.83 -10.37 -4.34
N ASN A 40 0.96 -9.37 -4.45
CA ASN A 40 -0.48 -9.56 -4.62
C ASN A 40 -0.98 -9.15 -6.02
N ALA A 41 -0.09 -8.90 -6.98
CA ALA A 41 -0.46 -8.40 -8.31
C ALA A 41 -1.39 -9.34 -9.11
N GLY A 42 -1.41 -10.64 -8.78
CA GLY A 42 -2.30 -11.63 -9.39
C GLY A 42 -3.70 -11.72 -8.77
N LEU A 43 -3.94 -11.02 -7.66
CA LEU A 43 -5.25 -11.00 -6.98
C LEU A 43 -6.18 -9.95 -7.60
N SER A 44 -7.48 -10.05 -7.31
CA SER A 44 -8.44 -9.00 -7.66
C SER A 44 -8.14 -7.69 -6.94
N HIS A 45 -8.60 -6.56 -7.47
CA HIS A 45 -8.39 -5.26 -6.84
C HIS A 45 -8.99 -5.17 -5.43
N GLU A 46 -10.09 -5.87 -5.17
CA GLU A 46 -10.70 -5.92 -3.83
C GLU A 46 -9.80 -6.66 -2.84
N GLU A 47 -9.24 -7.79 -3.24
CA GLU A 47 -8.27 -8.54 -2.41
C GLU A 47 -6.98 -7.75 -2.19
N GLN A 48 -6.45 -7.10 -3.22
CA GLN A 48 -5.27 -6.25 -3.07
C GLN A 48 -5.51 -5.07 -2.12
N LYS A 49 -6.69 -4.44 -2.20
CA LYS A 49 -7.11 -3.38 -1.29
C LYS A 49 -7.13 -3.89 0.15
N LEU A 50 -7.66 -5.10 0.37
CA LEU A 50 -7.68 -5.73 1.69
C LEU A 50 -6.24 -5.95 2.20
N MET A 51 -5.37 -6.56 1.39
CA MET A 51 -3.97 -6.81 1.77
C MET A 51 -3.20 -5.53 2.11
N LEU A 52 -3.44 -4.44 1.39
CA LEU A 52 -2.86 -3.13 1.68
C LEU A 52 -3.35 -2.56 3.02
N ALA A 53 -4.66 -2.65 3.27
CA ALA A 53 -5.26 -2.17 4.51
C ALA A 53 -4.76 -2.98 5.71
N GLU A 54 -4.75 -4.31 5.62
CA GLU A 54 -4.23 -5.20 6.66
C GLU A 54 -2.75 -4.92 6.93
N THR A 55 -1.91 -4.83 5.89
CA THR A 55 -0.49 -4.52 6.08
C THR A 55 -0.29 -3.16 6.78
N PHE A 56 -1.10 -2.16 6.43
CA PHE A 56 -1.05 -0.84 7.05
C PHE A 56 -1.46 -0.89 8.53
N ASP A 57 -2.58 -1.54 8.83
CA ASP A 57 -3.12 -1.65 10.18
C ASP A 57 -2.22 -2.50 11.09
N GLU A 58 -1.66 -3.60 10.57
CA GLU A 58 -0.68 -4.42 11.29
C GLU A 58 0.59 -3.63 11.59
N TRP A 59 1.10 -2.85 10.62
CA TRP A 59 2.28 -2.02 10.86
C TRP A 59 2.00 -0.95 11.89
N LYS A 60 0.90 -0.19 11.72
CA LYS A 60 0.45 0.86 12.64
C LYS A 60 0.18 0.32 14.04
N GLY A 61 -0.38 -0.89 14.15
CA GLY A 61 -0.86 -1.47 15.39
C GLY A 61 -1.89 -0.55 16.07
N THR A 62 -1.70 -0.35 17.38
CA THR A 62 -2.47 0.60 18.19
C THR A 62 -2.02 2.05 18.02
N GLY A 63 -0.94 2.28 17.26
CA GLY A 63 -0.43 3.60 16.93
C GLY A 63 -1.46 4.47 16.21
N LYS A 64 -1.31 5.79 16.34
CA LYS A 64 -2.16 6.74 15.61
C LYS A 64 -1.75 6.78 14.14
N GLN A 65 -2.74 6.93 13.28
CA GLN A 65 -2.51 7.36 11.91
C GLN A 65 -2.07 8.82 11.92
N ILE A 66 -1.00 9.12 11.20
CA ILE A 66 -0.35 10.44 11.26
C ILE A 66 -0.73 11.37 10.11
N ASP A 67 -1.23 10.80 9.01
CA ASP A 67 -1.54 11.51 7.77
C ASP A 67 -2.62 10.77 6.96
N ASP A 68 -3.20 11.42 5.96
CA ASP A 68 -4.21 10.85 5.07
C ASP A 68 -3.58 9.84 4.09
N VAL A 69 -4.18 8.65 4.02
CA VAL A 69 -3.70 7.56 3.16
C VAL A 69 -4.64 7.36 1.99
N THR A 70 -4.15 7.57 0.78
CA THR A 70 -4.90 7.33 -0.46
C THR A 70 -4.07 6.49 -1.42
N ILE A 71 -4.67 5.40 -1.92
CA ILE A 71 -4.11 4.54 -2.96
C ILE A 71 -5.20 4.28 -4.00
N LEU A 72 -4.90 4.54 -5.28
CA LEU A 72 -5.77 4.29 -6.42
C LEU A 72 -5.09 3.30 -7.36
N GLY A 73 -5.70 2.14 -7.56
CA GLY A 73 -5.26 1.11 -8.52
C GLY A 73 -6.13 1.08 -9.77
N ILE A 74 -5.50 0.96 -10.93
CA ILE A 74 -6.16 0.88 -12.25
C ILE A 74 -5.47 -0.22 -13.07
N THR A 75 -6.24 -1.12 -13.68
CA THR A 75 -5.72 -2.10 -14.67
C THR A 75 -6.19 -1.75 -16.07
N VAL A 76 -5.30 -1.93 -17.05
CA VAL A 76 -5.53 -1.68 -18.48
C VAL A 76 -6.02 -2.92 -19.22
#